data_AF-A0A7J8NBK4-F1
#
_entry.id   AF-A0A7J8NBK4-F1
#
_cell.length_a   1.000
_cell.length_b   1.000
_cell.length_c   1.000
_cell.angle_alpha   90.00
_cell.angle_beta   90.00
_cell.angle_gamma   90.00
#
_symmetry.space_group_name_H-M   'P 1'
#
loop_
_entity.id
_entity.type
_entity.pdbx_description
1 polymer ?
#
loop_
_entity_poly.entity_id
_entity_poly.type
_entity_poly.pdbx_seq_one_letter_code
_entity_poly.pdbx_strand_id
1 'polypeptide(L)'
;MVKRAAMLSVSLFFSSSSSSHLLFLSKTLTKRTCFSSLATMSINLNAHAFAGNPIRSKTPKAHDPLSPSSAFQSLKTHLLQNPETTSVPPPPKSPLFKVLPFRKGRPLASSSITGNNDDDVPSWHLGWISLPDCKNFLGKCGVDLTEDSLVYLGSKVEDDVVYWAVDVSGESGLVPELGDKQFCFVELRTLMVATDWSDSIAMGELAIAGHARALLEWHNLSRFCGHCGEKTIPKEAGRRKQCSNESCKKRIYPRVDPVVIMLVIDRENDRALLGRQSRFVPRMWSCLAGFIEPGESLEEAVRRETYEEAGIEVGEVVYHSSQPWPGKHSSNDCLEE
;
A
#
# COMPACT_ATOMS: atom_id res chain seq x y z
N MET A 1 -1.56 30.05 -25.22
CA MET A 1 -0.76 29.67 -24.05
C MET A 1 -1.07 28.20 -23.76
N VAL A 2 -0.23 27.27 -24.19
CA VAL A 2 -0.49 25.82 -24.05
C VAL A 2 0.27 25.32 -22.83
N LYS A 3 -0.42 25.28 -21.68
CA LYS A 3 0.12 24.70 -20.44
C LYS A 3 0.13 23.18 -20.58
N ARG A 4 1.19 22.52 -20.08
CA ARG A 4 1.34 21.06 -20.18
C ARG A 4 1.27 20.45 -18.78
N ALA A 5 0.57 19.33 -18.64
CA ALA A 5 0.56 18.55 -17.40
C ALA A 5 1.42 17.29 -17.57
N ALA A 6 2.29 17.03 -16.59
CA ALA A 6 2.93 15.75 -16.41
C ALA A 6 2.19 15.01 -15.28
N MET A 7 1.69 13.82 -15.55
CA MET A 7 0.95 13.02 -14.56
C MET A 7 1.93 12.32 -13.61
N LEU A 8 2.36 13.02 -12.56
CA LEU A 8 3.33 12.53 -11.57
C LEU A 8 2.61 12.01 -10.32
N SER A 9 2.70 10.72 -10.06
CA SER A 9 2.46 10.17 -8.72
C SER A 9 3.73 10.26 -7.88
N VAL A 10 4.08 11.46 -7.43
CA VAL A 10 5.13 11.69 -6.42
C VAL A 10 4.77 12.90 -5.57
N SER A 11 4.52 12.71 -4.27
CA SER A 11 4.60 13.79 -3.28
C SER A 11 6.08 14.21 -3.16
N LEU A 12 6.43 15.38 -3.67
CA LEU A 12 7.75 15.98 -3.45
C LEU A 12 7.79 16.56 -2.03
N PHE A 13 8.47 15.87 -1.11
CA PHE A 13 8.79 16.43 0.20
C PHE A 13 10.00 17.36 0.08
N PHE A 14 9.77 18.68 0.10
CA PHE A 14 10.85 19.64 0.33
C PHE A 14 11.10 19.79 1.83
N SER A 15 12.12 19.10 2.34
CA SER A 15 12.69 19.41 3.66
C SER A 15 13.68 20.57 3.50
N SER A 16 13.31 21.76 3.95
CA SER A 16 14.24 22.88 4.02
C SER A 16 15.09 22.76 5.29
N SER A 17 16.33 22.26 5.17
CA SER A 17 17.34 22.55 6.18
C SER A 17 17.72 24.03 6.04
N SER A 18 17.45 24.79 7.10
CA SER A 18 17.71 26.23 7.12
C SER A 18 19.21 26.50 7.22
N SER A 19 19.71 27.38 6.37
CA SER A 19 20.80 28.29 6.74
C SER A 19 20.57 29.61 6.02
N SER A 20 20.28 30.62 6.83
CA SER A 20 19.93 31.99 6.49
C SER A 20 21.06 32.69 5.75
N HIS A 21 20.75 33.43 4.68
CA HIS A 21 21.29 34.77 4.45
C HIS A 21 20.35 35.58 3.57
N LEU A 22 19.71 36.59 4.17
CA LEU A 22 19.03 37.70 3.53
C LEU A 22 20.05 38.54 2.74
N LEU A 23 19.83 38.74 1.45
CA LEU A 23 20.41 39.86 0.70
C LEU A 23 19.37 40.44 -0.26
N PHE A 24 18.87 41.62 0.09
CA PHE A 24 18.25 42.57 -0.85
C PHE A 24 19.37 43.28 -1.63
N LEU A 25 19.26 43.40 -2.96
CA LEU A 25 19.63 44.63 -3.69
C LEU A 25 19.26 44.60 -5.19
N SER A 26 19.02 45.83 -5.66
CA SER A 26 18.41 46.29 -6.91
C SER A 26 19.34 46.26 -8.14
N LYS A 27 18.71 46.20 -9.33
CA LYS A 27 19.09 46.64 -10.70
C LYS A 27 20.59 46.87 -11.01
N THR A 28 21.15 46.11 -11.96
CA THR A 28 21.59 46.56 -13.31
C THR A 28 22.28 45.42 -14.09
N LEU A 29 22.23 45.51 -15.43
CA LEU A 29 22.68 44.53 -16.42
C LEU A 29 24.15 44.09 -16.29
N THR A 30 24.43 42.81 -16.60
CA THR A 30 25.39 42.44 -17.67
C THR A 30 25.27 40.97 -18.07
N LYS A 31 25.25 40.72 -19.39
CA LYS A 31 25.31 39.39 -20.03
C LYS A 31 26.56 38.64 -19.57
N ARG A 32 26.38 37.44 -18.99
CA ARG A 32 27.37 36.36 -19.05
C ARG A 32 26.67 35.03 -19.28
N THR A 33 26.81 34.53 -20.51
CA THR A 33 26.68 33.13 -20.85
C THR A 33 27.75 32.34 -20.11
N CYS A 34 27.34 31.47 -19.19
CA CYS A 34 28.16 30.35 -18.75
C CYS A 34 27.22 29.17 -18.50
N PHE A 35 27.26 28.20 -19.41
CA PHE A 35 26.64 26.90 -19.24
C PHE A 35 27.29 26.21 -18.04
N SER A 36 26.65 26.25 -16.88
CA SER A 36 26.90 25.28 -15.81
C SER A 36 25.89 24.16 -15.97
N SER A 37 26.39 22.98 -16.37
CA SER A 37 25.71 21.70 -16.25
C SER A 37 25.18 21.55 -14.83
N LEU A 38 23.90 21.88 -14.62
CA LEU A 38 23.16 21.46 -13.43
C LEU A 38 23.14 19.93 -13.48
N ALA A 39 23.89 19.31 -12.57
CA ALA A 39 23.75 17.89 -12.31
C ALA A 39 22.28 17.63 -11.98
N THR A 40 21.55 17.03 -12.91
CA THR A 40 20.25 16.44 -12.65
C THR A 40 20.43 15.45 -11.51
N MET A 41 19.95 15.82 -10.32
CA MET A 41 19.69 14.87 -9.24
C MET A 41 18.54 13.98 -9.71
N SER A 42 18.84 13.02 -10.59
CA SER A 42 17.92 11.95 -10.92
C SER A 42 17.92 11.00 -9.73
N ILE A 43 16.89 11.12 -8.88
CA ILE A 43 16.59 10.07 -7.92
C ILE A 43 16.07 8.90 -8.75
N ASN A 44 16.96 8.01 -9.17
CA ASN A 44 16.59 6.74 -9.80
C ASN A 44 15.99 5.84 -8.72
N LEU A 45 14.70 6.02 -8.46
CA LEU A 45 13.94 5.08 -7.63
C LEU A 45 13.78 3.78 -8.42
N ASN A 46 14.26 2.66 -7.88
CA ASN A 46 14.13 1.34 -8.51
C ASN A 46 12.66 0.87 -8.57
N ALA A 47 11.80 1.38 -7.68
CA ALA A 47 10.36 1.12 -7.68
C ALA A 47 9.59 2.25 -6.96
N HIS A 48 8.33 2.49 -7.36
CA HIS A 48 7.42 3.37 -6.61
C HIS A 48 6.99 2.69 -5.30
N ALA A 49 6.76 3.47 -4.24
CA ALA A 49 6.23 2.92 -3.00
C ALA A 49 4.90 2.19 -3.24
N PHE A 50 4.71 1.08 -2.54
CA PHE A 50 3.56 0.17 -2.70
C PHE A 50 3.45 -0.56 -4.07
N ALA A 51 4.40 -0.39 -4.99
CA ALA A 51 4.44 -1.08 -6.28
C ALA A 51 5.50 -2.20 -6.32
N GLY A 52 5.41 -3.09 -7.30
CA GLY A 52 6.43 -4.13 -7.50
C GLY A 52 6.39 -5.27 -6.45
N ASN A 53 5.20 -5.64 -5.99
CA ASN A 53 5.00 -6.67 -4.97
C ASN A 53 5.74 -7.99 -5.33
N PRO A 54 6.80 -8.39 -4.57
CA PRO A 54 7.69 -9.47 -4.97
C PRO A 54 7.06 -10.86 -4.86
N ILE A 55 6.06 -11.04 -3.98
CA ILE A 55 5.34 -12.32 -3.80
C ILE A 55 4.22 -12.54 -4.83
N ARG A 56 4.05 -11.60 -5.77
CA ARG A 56 3.08 -11.67 -6.88
C ARG A 56 3.72 -11.66 -8.27
N SER A 57 5.05 -11.66 -8.35
CA SER A 57 5.82 -11.62 -9.61
C SER A 57 5.53 -12.80 -10.56
N LYS A 58 5.14 -13.95 -10.02
CA LYS A 58 4.66 -15.11 -10.78
C LYS A 58 3.31 -15.53 -10.20
N THR A 59 2.23 -15.37 -10.96
CA THR A 59 0.94 -15.95 -10.55
C THR A 59 1.03 -17.46 -10.74
N PRO A 60 0.95 -18.28 -9.68
CA PRO A 60 1.03 -19.72 -9.84
C PRO A 60 -0.18 -20.20 -10.65
N LYS A 61 0.05 -21.14 -11.58
CA LYS A 61 -1.02 -21.81 -12.33
C LYS A 61 -1.92 -22.58 -11.36
N ALA A 62 -3.16 -22.85 -11.74
CA ALA A 62 -4.12 -23.53 -10.88
C ALA A 62 -3.64 -24.91 -10.35
N HIS A 63 -2.71 -25.55 -11.06
CA HIS A 63 -2.14 -26.86 -10.71
C HIS A 63 -0.85 -26.75 -9.88
N ASP A 64 -0.32 -25.55 -9.66
CA ASP A 64 0.89 -25.37 -8.88
C ASP A 64 0.61 -25.66 -7.39
N PRO A 65 1.56 -26.29 -6.68
CA PRO A 65 1.39 -26.67 -5.28
C PRO A 65 1.18 -25.46 -4.35
N LEU A 66 1.65 -24.28 -4.74
CA LEU A 66 1.48 -23.02 -4.01
C LEU A 66 0.40 -22.11 -4.63
N SER A 67 -0.40 -22.64 -5.56
CA SER A 67 -1.55 -21.92 -6.08
C SER A 67 -2.50 -21.51 -4.96
N PRO A 68 -3.27 -20.42 -5.11
CA PRO A 68 -4.19 -19.97 -4.08
C PRO A 68 -5.15 -21.07 -3.61
N SER A 69 -5.64 -21.90 -4.53
CA SER A 69 -6.53 -23.03 -4.21
C SER A 69 -5.82 -24.10 -3.39
N SER A 70 -4.61 -24.51 -3.80
CA SER A 70 -3.81 -25.51 -3.08
C SER A 70 -3.41 -25.00 -1.70
N ALA A 71 -2.90 -23.77 -1.63
CA ALA A 71 -2.51 -23.12 -0.38
C ALA A 71 -3.69 -23.01 0.60
N PHE A 72 -4.90 -22.72 0.11
CA PHE A 72 -6.10 -22.66 0.94
C PHE A 72 -6.52 -24.04 1.49
N GLN A 73 -6.38 -25.11 0.71
CA GLN A 73 -6.63 -26.48 1.21
C GLN A 73 -5.60 -26.91 2.25
N SER A 74 -4.32 -26.58 2.03
CA SER A 74 -3.27 -26.79 3.01
C SER A 74 -3.57 -26.01 4.30
N LEU A 75 -3.96 -24.74 4.19
CA LEU A 75 -4.35 -23.92 5.34
C LEU A 75 -5.47 -24.56 6.16
N LYS A 76 -6.55 -25.02 5.51
CA LYS A 76 -7.66 -25.73 6.18
C LYS A 76 -7.18 -26.94 6.97
N THR A 77 -6.32 -27.75 6.34
CA THR A 77 -5.77 -28.95 6.96
C THR A 77 -4.96 -28.60 8.21
N HIS A 78 -4.12 -27.57 8.14
CA HIS A 78 -3.32 -27.09 9.27
C HIS A 78 -4.15 -26.47 10.39
N LEU A 79 -5.23 -25.75 10.08
CA LEU A 79 -6.12 -25.17 11.09
C LEU A 79 -6.91 -26.23 11.85
N LEU A 80 -7.34 -27.30 11.17
CA LEU A 80 -8.08 -28.44 11.75
C LEU A 80 -7.20 -29.38 12.57
N GLN A 81 -5.88 -29.42 12.33
CA GLN A 81 -4.95 -30.20 13.13
C GLN A 81 -4.79 -29.57 14.52
N ASN A 82 -5.17 -30.31 15.56
CA ASN A 82 -4.85 -29.98 16.95
C ASN A 82 -3.48 -30.57 17.30
N PRO A 83 -2.58 -29.82 17.96
CA PRO A 83 -1.25 -30.32 18.32
C PRO A 83 -1.27 -31.56 19.23
N GLU A 84 -2.38 -31.83 19.92
CA GLU A 84 -2.50 -32.93 20.89
C GLU A 84 -3.15 -34.22 20.35
N THR A 85 -3.65 -34.25 19.11
CA THR A 85 -4.45 -35.39 18.61
C THR A 85 -4.14 -35.75 17.16
N THR A 86 -2.89 -36.13 16.84
CA THR A 86 -2.68 -36.94 15.63
C THR A 86 -1.38 -37.74 15.69
N SER A 87 -1.49 -39.07 15.73
CA SER A 87 -0.42 -40.04 15.44
C SER A 87 -0.13 -40.15 13.93
N VAL A 88 -0.48 -39.12 13.15
CA VAL A 88 -0.32 -39.07 11.69
C VAL A 88 0.80 -38.08 11.40
N PRO A 89 1.92 -38.51 10.79
CA PRO A 89 3.00 -37.60 10.45
C PRO A 89 2.49 -36.52 9.48
N PRO A 90 2.94 -35.27 9.61
CA PRO A 90 2.55 -34.20 8.68
C PRO A 90 2.91 -34.62 7.25
N PRO A 91 2.08 -34.27 6.25
CA PRO A 91 2.36 -34.63 4.87
C PRO A 91 3.74 -34.11 4.47
N PRO A 92 4.59 -34.93 3.83
CA PRO A 92 5.95 -34.57 3.50
C PRO A 92 5.90 -33.44 2.46
N LYS A 93 6.31 -32.22 2.87
CA LYS A 93 6.25 -30.94 2.13
C LYS A 93 4.93 -30.16 2.26
N SER A 94 4.55 -29.79 3.49
CA SER A 94 3.64 -28.65 3.68
C SER A 94 4.42 -27.35 3.55
N PRO A 95 3.90 -26.33 2.85
CA PRO A 95 4.59 -25.06 2.73
C PRO A 95 4.67 -24.34 4.08
N LEU A 96 5.68 -23.48 4.23
CA LEU A 96 5.78 -22.59 5.37
C LEU A 96 4.74 -21.46 5.25
N PHE A 97 3.93 -21.27 6.29
CA PHE A 97 2.95 -20.21 6.36
C PHE A 97 3.51 -18.99 7.10
N LYS A 98 3.59 -17.84 6.40
CA LYS A 98 3.83 -16.53 7.01
C LYS A 98 2.54 -15.73 7.03
N VAL A 99 2.16 -15.26 8.21
CA VAL A 99 0.95 -14.46 8.43
C VAL A 99 1.36 -13.05 8.84
N LEU A 100 0.78 -12.03 8.19
CA LEU A 100 0.93 -10.63 8.55
C LEU A 100 -0.34 -10.12 9.25
N PRO A 101 -0.31 -9.90 10.58
CA PRO A 101 -1.42 -9.32 11.30
C PRO A 101 -1.62 -7.83 10.97
N PHE A 102 -2.87 -7.40 10.91
CA PHE A 102 -3.27 -6.01 10.80
C PHE A 102 -4.19 -5.62 11.94
N ARG A 103 -4.06 -4.38 12.42
CA ARG A 103 -5.00 -3.77 13.38
C ARG A 103 -5.43 -2.41 12.87
N LYS A 104 -6.71 -2.25 12.57
CA LYS A 104 -7.33 -1.03 12.03
C LYS A 104 -6.59 -0.52 10.80
N GLY A 105 -6.25 -1.42 9.88
CA GLY A 105 -5.51 -1.12 8.64
C GLY A 105 -4.00 -0.87 8.82
N ARG A 106 -3.45 -1.03 10.04
CA ARG A 106 -2.02 -0.90 10.33
C ARG A 106 -1.36 -2.29 10.32
N PRO A 107 -0.35 -2.57 9.49
CA PRO A 107 0.39 -3.82 9.59
C PRO A 107 1.19 -3.90 10.88
N LEU A 108 1.42 -5.13 11.34
CA LEU A 108 2.46 -5.40 12.32
C LEU A 108 3.84 -5.16 11.68
N ALA A 109 4.71 -4.45 12.38
CA ALA A 109 6.06 -4.14 11.95
C ALA A 109 7.02 -4.13 13.16
N SER A 110 8.30 -4.28 12.89
CA SER A 110 9.37 -4.05 13.87
C SER A 110 10.40 -3.10 13.27
N SER A 111 11.11 -2.40 14.15
CA SER A 111 12.26 -1.59 13.79
C SER A 111 13.52 -2.21 14.38
N SER A 112 14.58 -2.31 13.60
CA SER A 112 15.91 -2.70 14.08
C SER A 112 16.94 -1.65 13.69
N ILE A 113 17.84 -1.35 14.63
CA ILE A 113 18.99 -0.47 14.40
C ILE A 113 20.19 -1.38 14.15
N THR A 114 20.72 -1.35 12.93
CA THR A 114 21.91 -2.12 12.55
C THR A 114 23.13 -1.21 12.58
N GLY A 115 23.65 -0.93 13.78
CA GLY A 115 24.89 -0.19 13.96
C GLY A 115 25.04 0.35 15.39
N ASN A 116 26.26 0.81 15.73
CA ASN A 116 26.62 1.31 17.06
C ASN A 116 26.70 2.84 17.13
N ASN A 117 26.31 3.55 16.05
CA ASN A 117 26.40 5.01 15.98
C ASN A 117 25.03 5.65 16.23
N ASP A 118 25.00 6.79 16.92
CA ASP A 118 23.78 7.54 17.22
C ASP A 118 23.05 8.09 15.97
N ASP A 119 23.72 8.13 14.81
CA ASP A 119 23.17 8.60 13.53
C ASP A 119 22.55 7.49 12.66
N ASP A 120 22.52 6.23 13.12
CA ASP A 120 22.01 5.11 12.33
C ASP A 120 20.48 5.16 12.20
N VAL A 121 19.99 5.21 10.96
CA VAL A 121 18.56 5.24 10.66
C VAL A 121 17.94 3.86 10.95
N PRO A 122 16.84 3.78 11.71
CA PRO A 122 16.20 2.51 12.00
C PRO A 122 15.65 1.87 10.71
N SER A 123 15.98 0.60 10.50
CA SER A 123 15.42 -0.21 9.42
C SER A 123 14.07 -0.79 9.86
N TRP A 124 13.05 -0.67 9.01
CA TRP A 124 11.70 -1.14 9.28
C TRP A 124 11.40 -2.41 8.48
N HIS A 125 10.86 -3.42 9.16
CA HIS A 125 10.51 -4.70 8.59
C HIS A 125 9.08 -5.11 8.96
N LEU A 126 8.41 -5.85 8.09
CA LEU A 126 7.10 -6.42 8.39
C LEU A 126 7.17 -7.51 9.45
N GLY A 127 6.24 -7.45 10.40
CA GLY A 127 6.11 -8.40 11.51
C GLY A 127 5.42 -9.69 11.08
N TRP A 128 6.13 -10.53 10.31
CA TRP A 128 5.65 -11.85 9.94
C TRP A 128 5.66 -12.81 11.14
N ILE A 129 4.55 -13.50 11.37
CA ILE A 129 4.43 -14.56 12.37
C ILE A 129 4.08 -15.90 11.72
N SER A 130 4.38 -17.01 12.40
CA SER A 130 3.98 -18.33 11.94
C SER A 130 2.47 -18.55 12.12
N LEU A 131 1.88 -19.46 11.35
CA LEU A 131 0.47 -19.84 11.52
C LEU A 131 0.16 -20.39 12.94
N PRO A 132 0.98 -21.27 13.54
CA PRO A 132 0.80 -21.71 14.93
C PRO A 132 0.86 -20.56 15.94
N ASP A 133 1.82 -19.63 15.80
CA ASP A 133 1.90 -18.46 16.67
C ASP A 133 0.63 -17.62 16.54
N CYS A 134 0.16 -17.36 15.32
CA CYS A 134 -1.07 -16.62 15.06
C CYS A 134 -2.29 -17.29 15.71
N LYS A 135 -2.43 -18.62 15.58
CA LYS A 135 -3.50 -19.40 16.23
C LYS A 135 -3.41 -19.32 17.76
N ASN A 136 -2.22 -19.46 18.33
CA ASN A 136 -2.01 -19.36 19.77
C ASN A 136 -2.34 -17.97 20.32
N PHE A 137 -1.89 -16.92 19.64
CA PHE A 137 -2.16 -15.52 20.00
C PHE A 137 -3.66 -15.22 20.02
N LEU A 138 -4.39 -15.63 18.98
CA LEU A 138 -5.84 -15.42 18.89
C LEU A 138 -6.61 -16.31 19.88
N GLY A 139 -6.17 -17.56 20.08
CA GLY A 139 -6.77 -18.48 21.04
C GLY A 139 -6.72 -17.96 22.48
N LYS A 140 -5.62 -17.29 22.89
CA LYS A 140 -5.54 -16.60 24.19
C LYS A 140 -6.54 -15.47 24.36
N CYS A 141 -6.95 -14.84 23.25
CA CYS A 141 -7.99 -13.81 23.23
C CYS A 141 -9.41 -14.40 23.13
N GLY A 142 -9.55 -15.73 23.08
CA GLY A 142 -10.84 -16.41 22.93
C GLY A 142 -11.39 -16.38 21.49
N VAL A 143 -10.52 -16.13 20.51
CA VAL A 143 -10.91 -16.08 19.09
C VAL A 143 -10.30 -17.23 18.32
N ASP A 144 -11.16 -18.04 17.71
CA ASP A 144 -10.73 -19.10 16.81
C ASP A 144 -10.37 -18.52 15.45
N LEU A 145 -9.14 -18.81 15.02
CA LEU A 145 -8.68 -18.47 13.68
C LEU A 145 -9.35 -19.39 12.66
N THR A 146 -10.24 -18.83 11.84
CA THR A 146 -10.89 -19.55 10.73
C THR A 146 -10.20 -19.27 9.40
N GLU A 147 -10.31 -20.19 8.44
CA GLU A 147 -9.74 -19.99 7.11
C GLU A 147 -10.32 -18.77 6.37
N ASP A 148 -11.56 -18.39 6.67
CA ASP A 148 -12.26 -17.28 6.04
C ASP A 148 -11.79 -15.91 6.57
N SER A 149 -11.08 -15.90 7.71
CA SER A 149 -10.46 -14.70 8.29
C SER A 149 -9.13 -14.33 7.63
N LEU A 150 -8.53 -15.25 6.86
CA LEU A 150 -7.23 -15.07 6.22
C LEU A 150 -7.36 -14.73 4.74
N VAL A 151 -6.52 -13.81 4.27
CA VAL A 151 -6.43 -13.45 2.84
C VAL A 151 -5.07 -13.83 2.27
N TYR A 152 -5.08 -14.53 1.14
CA TYR A 152 -3.86 -14.94 0.45
C TYR A 152 -3.21 -13.73 -0.23
N LEU A 153 -1.92 -13.50 0.04
CA LEU A 153 -1.15 -12.41 -0.55
C LEU A 153 -0.26 -12.85 -1.72
N GLY A 154 0.21 -14.09 -1.69
CA GLY A 154 1.18 -14.60 -2.64
C GLY A 154 1.99 -15.78 -2.11
N SER A 155 2.95 -16.22 -2.90
CA SER A 155 3.85 -17.32 -2.54
C SER A 155 5.24 -17.10 -3.15
N LYS A 156 6.28 -17.60 -2.48
CA LYS A 156 7.62 -17.75 -3.07
C LYS A 156 7.91 -19.23 -3.26
N VAL A 157 7.95 -19.65 -4.51
CA VAL A 157 8.18 -21.06 -4.88
C VAL A 157 9.58 -21.52 -4.51
N GLU A 158 10.57 -20.64 -4.62
CA GLU A 158 11.97 -20.90 -4.29
C GLU A 158 12.16 -21.28 -2.81
N ASP A 159 11.36 -20.68 -1.93
CA ASP A 159 11.44 -20.86 -0.48
C ASP A 159 10.34 -21.79 0.08
N ASP A 160 9.44 -22.29 -0.76
CA ASP A 160 8.22 -23.03 -0.37
C ASP A 160 7.35 -22.29 0.68
N VAL A 161 7.23 -20.96 0.55
CA VAL A 161 6.51 -20.09 1.49
C VAL A 161 5.22 -19.55 0.89
N VAL A 162 4.15 -19.58 1.68
CA VAL A 162 2.89 -18.88 1.39
C VAL A 162 2.65 -17.76 2.38
N TYR A 163 2.24 -16.61 1.85
CA TYR A 163 2.01 -15.39 2.60
C TYR A 163 0.51 -15.10 2.71
N TRP A 164 0.07 -14.83 3.94
CA TRP A 164 -1.32 -14.50 4.29
C TRP A 164 -1.36 -13.20 5.09
N ALA A 165 -2.51 -12.52 5.09
CA ALA A 165 -2.82 -11.47 6.05
C ALA A 165 -4.09 -11.79 6.83
N VAL A 166 -4.21 -11.22 8.03
CA VAL A 166 -5.37 -11.35 8.91
C VAL A 166 -5.64 -10.02 9.61
N ASP A 167 -6.91 -9.66 9.74
CA ASP A 167 -7.32 -8.50 10.54
C ASP A 167 -7.63 -8.95 11.98
N VAL A 168 -6.89 -8.41 12.94
CA VAL A 168 -7.01 -8.65 14.38
C VAL A 168 -7.56 -7.43 15.13
N SER A 169 -8.27 -6.53 14.43
CA SER A 169 -8.83 -5.30 15.01
C SER A 169 -9.79 -5.51 16.19
N GLY A 170 -10.44 -6.67 16.27
CA GLY A 170 -11.30 -7.04 17.40
C GLY A 170 -10.55 -7.31 18.70
N GLU A 171 -9.24 -7.61 18.62
CA GLU A 171 -8.52 -8.28 19.70
C GLU A 171 -7.54 -7.37 20.41
N SER A 172 -7.89 -6.91 21.62
CA SER A 172 -7.08 -5.95 22.38
C SER A 172 -5.92 -6.59 23.14
N GLY A 173 -6.03 -7.86 23.51
CA GLY A 173 -5.03 -8.60 24.30
C GLY A 173 -3.71 -8.89 23.57
N LEU A 174 -3.67 -8.73 22.25
CA LEU A 174 -2.50 -9.05 21.43
C LEU A 174 -1.37 -8.02 21.51
N VAL A 175 -1.69 -6.76 21.83
CA VAL A 175 -0.73 -5.64 21.74
C VAL A 175 0.42 -5.80 22.74
N PRO A 176 0.18 -6.15 24.02
CA PRO A 176 1.26 -6.34 24.99
C PRO A 176 2.22 -7.48 24.59
N GLU A 177 1.70 -8.66 24.22
CA GLU A 177 2.55 -9.82 23.89
C GLU A 177 3.42 -9.60 22.64
N LEU A 178 2.89 -8.88 21.65
CA LEU A 178 3.64 -8.50 20.45
C LEU A 178 4.66 -7.41 20.76
N GLY A 179 4.32 -6.49 21.68
CA GLY A 179 5.22 -5.45 22.18
C GLY A 179 6.45 -6.03 22.89
N ASP A 180 6.28 -7.08 23.70
CA ASP A 180 7.39 -7.80 24.35
C ASP A 180 8.37 -8.41 23.33
N LYS A 181 7.87 -8.71 22.11
CA LYS A 181 8.66 -9.19 20.96
C LYS A 181 9.14 -8.05 20.05
N GLN A 182 9.10 -6.80 20.51
CA GLN A 182 9.49 -5.58 19.77
C GLN A 182 8.69 -5.33 18.47
N PHE A 183 7.45 -5.83 18.41
CA PHE A 183 6.53 -5.50 17.32
C PHE A 183 5.55 -4.40 17.71
N CYS A 184 5.14 -3.61 16.73
CA CYS A 184 4.09 -2.62 16.87
C CYS A 184 3.25 -2.51 15.59
N PHE A 185 2.01 -2.02 15.73
CA PHE A 185 1.13 -1.77 14.58
C PHE A 185 1.35 -0.35 14.06
N VAL A 186 1.93 -0.21 12.87
CA VAL A 186 2.38 1.08 12.32
C VAL A 186 1.51 1.47 11.13
N GLU A 187 1.25 2.76 10.95
CA GLU A 187 0.51 3.25 9.79
C GLU A 187 1.38 3.15 8.51
N LEU A 188 0.80 2.77 7.37
CA LEU A 188 1.55 2.51 6.14
C LEU A 188 2.31 3.72 5.59
N ARG A 189 1.73 4.93 5.66
CA ARG A 189 2.41 6.18 5.32
C ARG A 189 3.56 6.44 6.27
N THR A 190 3.42 6.15 7.56
CA THR A 190 4.54 6.25 8.50
C THR A 190 5.68 5.32 8.10
N LEU A 191 5.37 4.06 7.75
CA LEU A 191 6.39 3.14 7.21
C LEU A 191 6.98 3.67 5.90
N MET A 192 6.15 4.13 4.97
CA MET A 192 6.60 4.71 3.70
C MET A 192 7.57 5.88 3.91
N VAL A 193 7.32 6.77 4.87
CA VAL A 193 8.20 7.91 5.18
C VAL A 193 9.48 7.47 5.91
N ALA A 194 9.40 6.45 6.76
CA ALA A 194 10.51 5.98 7.56
C ALA A 194 11.45 4.99 6.84
N THR A 195 10.96 4.33 5.78
CA THR A 195 11.73 3.38 4.98
C THR A 195 12.72 4.10 4.05
N ASP A 196 13.92 3.53 3.91
CA ASP A 196 14.87 3.92 2.85
C ASP A 196 14.36 3.43 1.48
N TRP A 197 14.03 4.36 0.58
CA TRP A 197 13.50 4.04 -0.74
C TRP A 197 14.55 3.49 -1.71
N SER A 198 15.84 3.58 -1.37
CA SER A 198 16.90 2.94 -2.13
C SER A 198 16.98 1.42 -1.86
N ASP A 199 16.45 0.97 -0.71
CA ASP A 199 16.37 -0.44 -0.36
C ASP A 199 15.20 -1.14 -1.06
N SER A 200 15.54 -1.92 -2.09
CA SER A 200 14.58 -2.71 -2.86
C SER A 200 13.79 -3.74 -2.04
N ILE A 201 14.36 -4.27 -0.95
CA ILE A 201 13.70 -5.24 -0.08
C ILE A 201 12.61 -4.53 0.71
N ALA A 202 12.97 -3.43 1.38
CA ALA A 202 12.02 -2.63 2.15
C ALA A 202 10.88 -2.07 1.27
N MET A 203 11.19 -1.64 0.04
CA MET A 203 10.17 -1.22 -0.92
C MET A 203 9.25 -2.37 -1.35
N GLY A 204 9.80 -3.58 -1.51
CA GLY A 204 9.04 -4.80 -1.74
C GLY A 204 8.10 -5.13 -0.58
N GLU A 205 8.55 -4.94 0.67
CA GLU A 205 7.72 -5.11 1.86
C GLU A 205 6.57 -4.10 1.91
N LEU A 206 6.82 -2.83 1.62
CA LEU A 206 5.75 -1.82 1.50
C LEU A 206 4.71 -2.25 0.46
N ALA A 207 5.12 -2.76 -0.70
CA ALA A 207 4.20 -3.27 -1.73
C ALA A 207 3.37 -4.47 -1.27
N ILE A 208 3.91 -5.32 -0.40
CA ILE A 208 3.15 -6.40 0.24
C ILE A 208 2.12 -5.81 1.22
N ALA A 209 2.55 -4.91 2.09
CA ALA A 209 1.71 -4.33 3.12
C ALA A 209 0.55 -3.51 2.53
N GLY A 210 0.82 -2.73 1.49
CA GLY A 210 -0.20 -2.00 0.74
C GLY A 210 -1.23 -2.92 0.07
N HIS A 211 -0.75 -4.00 -0.56
CA HIS A 211 -1.65 -5.00 -1.15
C HIS A 211 -2.54 -5.69 -0.10
N ALA A 212 -1.94 -6.09 1.03
CA ALA A 212 -2.65 -6.73 2.12
C ALA A 212 -3.71 -5.82 2.74
N ARG A 213 -3.37 -4.55 3.01
CA ARG A 213 -4.31 -3.54 3.52
C ARG A 213 -5.51 -3.38 2.59
N ALA A 214 -5.28 -3.21 1.29
CA ALA A 214 -6.36 -3.03 0.32
C ALA A 214 -7.33 -4.22 0.30
N LEU A 215 -6.81 -5.46 0.36
CA LEU A 215 -7.64 -6.65 0.43
C LEU A 215 -8.45 -6.73 1.74
N LEU A 216 -7.79 -6.57 2.89
CA LEU A 216 -8.45 -6.65 4.20
C LEU A 216 -9.52 -5.56 4.36
N GLU A 217 -9.22 -4.34 3.94
CA GLU A 217 -10.19 -3.23 3.97
C GLU A 217 -11.40 -3.53 3.09
N TRP A 218 -11.18 -4.01 1.86
CA TRP A 218 -12.27 -4.42 0.98
C TRP A 218 -13.12 -5.55 1.59
N HIS A 219 -12.49 -6.52 2.30
CA HIS A 219 -13.23 -7.55 3.03
C HIS A 219 -14.12 -6.96 4.12
N ASN A 220 -13.61 -5.98 4.88
CA ASN A 220 -14.35 -5.32 5.95
C ASN A 220 -15.53 -4.48 5.43
N LEU A 221 -15.39 -3.84 4.27
CA LEU A 221 -16.43 -3.00 3.67
C LEU A 221 -17.47 -3.83 2.90
N SER A 222 -17.05 -4.89 2.21
CA SER A 222 -17.92 -5.69 1.33
C SER A 222 -18.56 -6.87 2.05
N ARG A 223 -19.26 -6.65 3.17
CA ARG A 223 -19.85 -7.74 3.99
C ARG A 223 -21.17 -8.29 3.44
N PHE A 224 -21.87 -7.48 2.67
CA PHE A 224 -23.19 -7.79 2.11
C PHE A 224 -23.21 -7.57 0.59
N CYS A 225 -24.08 -8.29 -0.09
CA CYS A 225 -24.22 -8.22 -1.53
C CYS A 225 -24.97 -6.94 -1.90
N GLY A 226 -24.32 -6.05 -2.65
CA GLY A 226 -24.97 -4.83 -3.17
C GLY A 226 -26.12 -5.05 -4.16
N HIS A 227 -26.45 -6.30 -4.51
CA HIS A 227 -27.61 -6.62 -5.37
C HIS A 227 -28.84 -7.09 -4.58
N CYS A 228 -28.67 -7.97 -3.60
CA CYS A 228 -29.78 -8.59 -2.87
C CYS A 228 -29.73 -8.40 -1.33
N GLY A 229 -28.69 -7.76 -0.80
CA GLY A 229 -28.52 -7.49 0.63
C GLY A 229 -28.01 -8.68 1.46
N GLU A 230 -27.99 -9.90 0.93
CA GLU A 230 -27.53 -11.08 1.66
C GLU A 230 -26.01 -11.07 1.93
N LYS A 231 -25.56 -11.78 2.96
CA LYS A 231 -24.14 -11.90 3.30
C LYS A 231 -23.30 -12.37 2.12
N THR A 232 -22.05 -11.96 2.12
CA THR A 232 -21.03 -12.43 1.18
C THR A 232 -20.03 -13.32 1.89
N ILE A 233 -19.62 -14.40 1.22
CA ILE A 233 -18.62 -15.33 1.71
C ILE A 233 -17.32 -15.20 0.90
N PRO A 234 -16.14 -15.23 1.56
CA PRO A 234 -14.86 -15.30 0.87
C PRO A 234 -14.79 -16.52 -0.07
N LYS A 235 -14.13 -16.34 -1.20
CA LYS A 235 -13.81 -17.40 -2.16
C LYS A 235 -12.40 -17.17 -2.73
N GLU A 236 -11.80 -18.24 -3.24
CA GLU A 236 -10.45 -18.21 -3.83
C GLU A 236 -9.41 -17.61 -2.87
N ALA A 237 -9.36 -18.15 -1.65
CA ALA A 237 -8.42 -17.71 -0.61
C ALA A 237 -8.52 -16.20 -0.29
N GLY A 238 -9.75 -15.67 -0.27
CA GLY A 238 -10.01 -14.27 0.01
C GLY A 238 -9.76 -13.32 -1.17
N ARG A 239 -9.49 -13.81 -2.38
CA ARG A 239 -9.26 -12.95 -3.56
C ARG A 239 -10.54 -12.41 -4.18
N ARG A 240 -11.68 -13.05 -3.88
CA ARG A 240 -13.01 -12.57 -4.26
C ARG A 240 -14.04 -12.96 -3.21
N LYS A 241 -15.25 -12.44 -3.36
CA LYS A 241 -16.41 -12.75 -2.55
C LYS A 241 -17.53 -13.26 -3.43
N GLN A 242 -18.45 -14.01 -2.83
CA GLN A 242 -19.65 -14.49 -3.49
C GLN A 242 -20.84 -14.31 -2.56
N CYS A 243 -21.98 -13.86 -3.10
CA CYS A 243 -23.22 -13.82 -2.34
C CYS A 243 -23.60 -15.23 -1.86
N SER A 244 -23.98 -15.39 -0.59
CA SER A 244 -24.41 -16.67 -0.03
C SER A 244 -25.82 -17.07 -0.43
N ASN A 245 -26.60 -16.17 -1.03
CA ASN A 245 -27.89 -16.52 -1.60
C ASN A 245 -27.70 -17.37 -2.87
N GLU A 246 -28.20 -18.61 -2.83
CA GLU A 246 -28.12 -19.58 -3.92
C GLU A 246 -28.80 -19.13 -5.21
N SER A 247 -29.84 -18.27 -5.14
CA SER A 247 -30.47 -17.72 -6.34
C SER A 247 -29.71 -16.54 -6.94
N CYS A 248 -28.90 -15.84 -6.13
CA CYS A 248 -28.14 -14.67 -6.58
C CYS A 248 -26.74 -15.05 -7.08
N LYS A 249 -25.94 -15.73 -6.25
CA LYS A 249 -24.55 -16.20 -6.54
C LYS A 249 -23.60 -15.14 -7.13
N LYS A 250 -23.93 -13.85 -7.04
CA LYS A 250 -23.13 -12.76 -7.63
C LYS A 250 -21.71 -12.79 -7.09
N ARG A 251 -20.74 -12.71 -8.00
CA ARG A 251 -19.31 -12.61 -7.69
C ARG A 251 -18.94 -11.15 -7.50
N ILE A 252 -18.13 -10.87 -6.48
CA ILE A 252 -17.71 -9.53 -6.09
C ILE A 252 -16.19 -9.54 -5.99
N TYR A 253 -15.55 -8.57 -6.62
CA TYR A 253 -14.09 -8.44 -6.68
C TYR A 253 -13.64 -7.19 -5.91
N PRO A 254 -12.37 -7.14 -5.46
CA PRO A 254 -11.79 -5.93 -4.90
C PRO A 254 -11.98 -4.72 -5.81
N ARG A 255 -12.41 -3.60 -5.21
CA ARG A 255 -12.58 -2.31 -5.90
C ARG A 255 -11.21 -1.63 -6.05
N VAL A 256 -11.00 -0.98 -7.18
CA VAL A 256 -9.89 -0.05 -7.40
C VAL A 256 -10.52 1.24 -7.91
N ASP A 257 -10.29 2.34 -7.21
CA ASP A 257 -10.78 3.67 -7.57
C ASP A 257 -9.62 4.44 -8.22
N PRO A 258 -9.62 4.65 -9.55
CA PRO A 258 -8.50 5.29 -10.22
C PRO A 258 -8.50 6.80 -9.96
N VAL A 259 -7.30 7.34 -9.71
CA VAL A 259 -7.05 8.74 -9.39
C VAL A 259 -5.97 9.26 -10.32
N VAL A 260 -6.15 10.48 -10.83
CA VAL A 260 -5.09 11.24 -11.50
C VAL A 260 -4.43 12.18 -10.50
N ILE A 261 -3.12 12.31 -10.58
CA ILE A 261 -2.33 13.31 -9.86
C ILE A 261 -1.40 13.97 -10.87
N MET A 262 -1.41 15.31 -10.92
CA MET A 262 -0.81 16.05 -12.02
C MET A 262 0.04 17.23 -11.57
N LEU A 263 1.27 17.28 -12.07
CA LEU A 263 2.13 18.45 -12.04
C LEU A 263 1.82 19.32 -13.26
N VAL A 264 1.11 20.42 -13.05
CA VAL A 264 0.78 21.38 -14.12
C VAL A 264 1.93 22.38 -14.25
N ILE A 265 2.54 22.44 -15.44
CA ILE A 265 3.75 23.24 -15.70
C ILE A 265 3.42 24.39 -16.66
N ASP A 266 3.78 25.60 -16.25
CA ASP A 266 3.87 26.77 -17.10
C ASP A 266 5.32 26.95 -17.56
N ARG A 267 5.59 26.48 -18.79
CA ARG A 267 6.94 26.48 -19.37
C ARG A 267 7.45 27.87 -19.72
N GLU A 268 6.56 28.79 -20.06
CA GLU A 268 6.96 30.16 -20.46
C GLU A 268 7.49 30.94 -19.25
N ASN A 269 6.92 30.68 -18.07
CA ASN A 269 7.24 31.38 -16.84
C ASN A 269 8.13 30.58 -15.87
N ASP A 270 8.49 29.34 -16.22
CA ASP A 270 9.25 28.39 -15.39
C ASP A 270 8.62 28.17 -14.00
N ARG A 271 7.33 27.82 -13.98
CA ARG A 271 6.55 27.63 -12.75
C ARG A 271 5.72 26.35 -12.82
N ALA A 272 5.41 25.81 -11.65
CA ALA A 272 4.45 24.73 -11.49
C ALA A 272 3.31 25.14 -10.56
N LEU A 273 2.13 24.59 -10.80
CA LEU A 273 0.98 24.74 -9.92
C LEU A 273 1.06 23.70 -8.80
N LEU A 274 0.89 24.16 -7.57
CA LEU A 274 0.71 23.31 -6.40
C LEU A 274 -0.52 23.78 -5.62
N GLY A 275 -1.27 22.82 -5.10
CA GLY A 275 -2.42 23.02 -4.23
C GLY A 275 -2.07 22.79 -2.77
N ARG A 276 -2.96 23.22 -1.88
CA ARG A 276 -2.89 22.91 -0.45
C ARG A 276 -4.28 22.81 0.15
N GLN A 277 -4.53 21.72 0.85
CA GLN A 277 -5.73 21.56 1.66
C GLN A 277 -5.49 21.99 3.11
N SER A 278 -6.55 22.40 3.81
CA SER A 278 -6.48 22.90 5.20
C SER A 278 -5.91 21.87 6.19
N ARG A 279 -6.12 20.58 5.93
CA ARG A 279 -5.65 19.46 6.76
C ARG A 279 -4.17 19.10 6.60
N PHE A 280 -3.51 19.59 5.56
CA PHE A 280 -2.10 19.28 5.31
C PHE A 280 -1.21 19.85 6.42
N VAL A 281 -0.10 19.17 6.68
CA VAL A 281 0.95 19.68 7.58
C VAL A 281 1.33 21.10 7.13
N PRO A 282 1.47 22.06 8.06
CA PRO A 282 1.78 23.43 7.69
C PRO A 282 2.98 23.53 6.75
N ARG A 283 2.82 24.33 5.68
CA ARG A 283 3.80 24.54 4.59
C ARG A 283 3.99 23.37 3.63
N MET A 284 3.19 22.30 3.73
CA MET A 284 3.14 21.27 2.71
C MET A 284 2.25 21.72 1.54
N TRP A 285 2.74 21.51 0.32
CA TRP A 285 2.06 21.77 -0.94
C TRP A 285 2.19 20.53 -1.81
N SER A 286 1.14 20.18 -2.54
CA SER A 286 1.09 18.97 -3.37
C SER A 286 0.66 19.31 -4.79
N CYS A 287 0.88 18.37 -5.71
CA CYS A 287 0.19 18.37 -7.00
C CYS A 287 -1.32 18.28 -6.76
N LEU A 288 -2.11 18.77 -7.70
CA LEU A 288 -3.56 18.53 -7.68
C LEU A 288 -3.83 17.07 -8.03
N ALA A 289 -4.92 16.52 -7.50
CA ALA A 289 -5.33 15.15 -7.78
C ALA A 289 -6.83 14.94 -7.59
N GLY A 290 -7.38 14.00 -8.35
CA GLY A 290 -8.82 13.76 -8.39
C GLY A 290 -9.20 12.38 -8.90
N PHE A 291 -10.39 11.92 -8.53
CA PHE A 291 -10.94 10.68 -9.06
C PHE A 291 -11.30 10.82 -10.54
N ILE A 292 -11.10 9.74 -11.29
CA ILE A 292 -11.60 9.64 -12.67
C ILE A 292 -13.09 9.30 -12.62
N GLU A 293 -13.91 10.00 -13.39
CA GLU A 293 -15.33 9.69 -13.49
C GLU A 293 -15.64 8.61 -14.54
N PRO A 294 -16.75 7.86 -14.40
CA PRO A 294 -17.17 6.89 -15.40
C PRO A 294 -17.34 7.53 -16.79
N GLY A 295 -16.55 7.06 -17.75
CA GLY A 295 -16.58 7.55 -19.13
C GLY A 295 -15.47 8.55 -19.46
N GLU A 296 -14.66 8.96 -18.47
CA GLU A 296 -13.50 9.82 -18.70
C GLU A 296 -12.23 9.02 -19.00
N SER A 297 -11.40 9.56 -19.90
CA SER A 297 -9.98 9.24 -20.03
C SER A 297 -9.15 9.90 -18.90
N LEU A 298 -7.90 9.46 -18.73
CA LEU A 298 -6.97 10.07 -17.78
C LEU A 298 -6.77 11.56 -18.09
N GLU A 299 -6.65 11.88 -19.38
CA GLU A 299 -6.40 13.23 -19.86
C GLU A 299 -7.61 14.15 -19.68
N GLU A 300 -8.84 13.61 -19.79
CA GLU A 300 -10.06 14.35 -19.48
C GLU A 300 -10.16 14.65 -17.98
N ALA A 301 -9.95 13.65 -17.13
CA ALA A 301 -9.96 13.83 -15.67
C ALA A 301 -8.92 14.87 -15.21
N VAL A 302 -7.69 14.84 -15.75
CA VAL A 302 -6.65 15.85 -15.44
C VAL A 302 -7.13 17.26 -15.80
N ARG A 303 -7.78 17.44 -16.95
CA ARG A 303 -8.26 18.76 -17.39
C ARG A 303 -9.43 19.23 -16.54
N ARG A 304 -10.40 18.36 -16.25
CA ARG A 304 -11.56 18.66 -15.41
C ARG A 304 -11.10 19.06 -14.00
N GLU A 305 -10.33 18.21 -13.34
CA GLU A 305 -9.93 18.43 -11.95
C GLU A 305 -9.08 19.70 -11.81
N THR A 306 -8.15 19.95 -12.73
CA THR A 306 -7.36 21.20 -12.71
C THR A 306 -8.24 22.44 -12.88
N TYR A 307 -9.26 22.37 -13.74
CA TYR A 307 -10.18 23.47 -13.95
C TYR A 307 -11.08 23.70 -12.73
N GLU A 308 -11.61 22.64 -12.12
CA GLU A 308 -12.47 22.71 -10.94
C GLU A 308 -11.75 23.29 -9.72
N GLU A 309 -10.52 22.83 -9.45
CA GLU A 309 -9.78 23.25 -8.25
C GLU A 309 -9.05 24.59 -8.40
N ALA A 310 -8.57 24.91 -9.60
CA ALA A 310 -7.70 26.07 -9.82
C ALA A 310 -8.18 27.05 -10.90
N GLY A 311 -9.25 26.73 -11.65
CA GLY A 311 -9.73 27.55 -12.76
C GLY A 311 -8.74 27.64 -13.94
N ILE A 312 -7.82 26.67 -14.05
CA ILE A 312 -6.75 26.68 -15.06
C ILE A 312 -7.05 25.66 -16.15
N GLU A 313 -7.09 26.12 -17.40
CA GLU A 313 -7.14 25.25 -18.57
C GLU A 313 -5.77 24.62 -18.86
N VAL A 314 -5.77 23.32 -19.15
CA VAL A 314 -4.58 22.52 -19.45
C VAL A 314 -4.65 21.97 -20.88
N GLY A 315 -3.53 22.08 -21.60
CA GLY A 315 -3.37 21.59 -22.97
C GLY A 315 -2.89 20.14 -23.03
N GLU A 316 -1.63 19.93 -23.36
CA GLU A 316 -1.02 18.59 -23.50
C GLU A 316 -0.94 17.91 -22.13
N VAL A 317 -1.35 16.64 -22.08
CA VAL A 317 -1.21 15.78 -20.89
C VAL A 317 -0.26 14.64 -21.26
N VAL A 318 0.77 14.44 -20.45
CA VAL A 318 1.76 13.39 -20.62
C VAL A 318 1.75 12.48 -19.41
N TYR A 319 1.43 11.21 -19.63
CA TYR A 319 1.54 10.18 -18.61
C TYR A 319 3.00 9.94 -18.23
N HIS A 320 3.32 9.93 -16.93
CA HIS A 320 4.66 9.60 -16.44
C HIS A 320 4.70 8.21 -15.81
N SER A 321 3.88 7.94 -14.79
CA SER A 321 3.89 6.66 -14.08
C SER A 321 2.58 6.38 -13.32
N SER A 322 2.44 5.15 -12.83
CA SER A 322 1.32 4.71 -12.00
C SER A 322 1.84 4.14 -10.68
N GLN A 323 1.14 4.44 -9.59
CA GLN A 323 1.46 3.94 -8.27
C GLN A 323 0.21 3.42 -7.58
N PRO A 324 0.21 2.19 -7.05
CA PRO A 324 -0.85 1.73 -6.16
C PRO A 324 -0.84 2.57 -4.88
N TRP A 325 -2.01 3.02 -4.44
CA TRP A 325 -2.14 3.70 -3.15
C TRP A 325 -3.10 2.95 -2.24
N PRO A 326 -2.62 2.35 -1.13
CA PRO A 326 -3.47 1.64 -0.18
C PRO A 326 -4.16 2.64 0.76
N GLY A 327 -5.07 3.46 0.21
CA GLY A 327 -5.82 4.49 0.92
C GLY A 327 -7.05 3.97 1.66
N LYS A 328 -7.53 4.73 2.66
CA LYS A 328 -8.80 4.47 3.35
C LYS A 328 -9.96 4.95 2.47
N HIS A 329 -10.97 4.11 2.24
CA HIS A 329 -12.21 4.50 1.54
C HIS A 329 -13.16 5.28 2.46
N SER A 330 -12.68 6.36 3.07
CA SER A 330 -13.50 7.31 3.82
C SER A 330 -13.80 8.48 2.87
N SER A 331 -15.08 8.76 2.63
CA SER A 331 -15.56 9.86 1.77
C SER A 331 -15.14 11.26 2.26
N ASN A 332 -14.54 11.36 3.45
CA ASN A 332 -13.97 12.59 3.99
C ASN A 332 -12.45 12.71 3.74
N ASP A 333 -11.84 11.66 3.18
CA ASP A 333 -10.40 11.55 2.96
C ASP A 333 -10.08 11.45 1.47
N CYS A 334 -10.60 12.38 0.65
CA CYS A 334 -10.09 12.63 -0.71
C CYS A 334 -8.61 12.99 -0.63
N LEU A 335 -7.75 11.99 -0.54
CA LEU A 335 -6.30 12.11 -0.59
C LEU A 335 -5.75 12.81 0.68
N GLU A 336 -5.38 11.98 1.64
CA GLU A 336 -4.24 12.34 2.50
C GLU A 336 -3.03 12.55 1.56
N GLU A 337 -2.78 13.77 1.11
CA GLU A 337 -1.63 14.12 0.27
C GLU A 337 -0.46 14.61 1.10
#